data_AF-A0A7C4PVL7-F1
#
_entry.id   AF-A0A7C4PVL7-F1
#
_cell.length_a   1.000
_cell.length_b   1.000
_cell.length_c   1.000
_cell.angle_alpha   90.00
_cell.angle_beta   90.00
_cell.angle_gamma   90.00
#
_symmetry.space_group_name_H-M   'P 1'
#
loop_
_entity.id
_entity.type
_entity.pdbx_description
1 polymer ?
#
loop_
_entity_poly.entity_id
_entity_poly.type
_entity_poly.pdbx_seq_one_letter_code
_entity_poly.pdbx_strand_id
1 'polypeptide(L)'
;MRDASPAELAARLKSFGATLKECEERRLCLQELGTALRARYLLQVRAARTLDGVTVTVLSFDAASGLLLGRESEFVAGETADPGPAVRKLALKALAGVVTPLLAGMGRLVIEGGAEGLEILSDGRPLAALAGGEFELPAGVRQILVKKSGFLPFEDMVLVRGGGKVVLRPVFELDPAARAPSMAPLKIPEPIEKGKPVNAPPPPREEKRFYQTWWFWTMVGSVVLAAAGAAVVLGLKGGASPGQGGFSVGWE
;
A
#
# COMPACT_ATOMS: atom_id res chain seq x y z
N MET A 1 -20.37 -18.97 21.90
CA MET A 1 -20.27 -19.62 20.57
C MET A 1 -18.96 -20.39 20.55
N ARG A 2 -18.97 -21.68 20.22
CA ARG A 2 -17.72 -22.43 20.03
C ARG A 2 -17.23 -22.13 18.62
N ASP A 3 -16.01 -21.61 18.50
CA ASP A 3 -15.35 -21.42 17.22
C ASP A 3 -15.20 -22.79 16.54
N ALA A 4 -15.54 -22.88 15.26
CA ALA A 4 -15.32 -24.09 14.49
C ALA A 4 -13.81 -24.36 14.43
N SER A 5 -13.39 -25.61 14.63
CA SER A 5 -11.98 -25.96 14.49
C SER A 5 -11.50 -25.69 13.05
N PRO A 6 -10.20 -25.41 12.84
CA PRO A 6 -9.66 -25.21 11.48
C PRO A 6 -9.99 -26.38 10.53
N ALA A 7 -10.05 -27.61 11.04
CA ALA A 7 -10.41 -28.81 10.28
C ALA A 7 -11.89 -28.81 9.84
N GLU A 8 -12.80 -28.40 10.73
CA GLU A 8 -14.23 -28.25 10.39
C GLU A 8 -14.45 -27.14 9.37
N LEU A 9 -13.72 -26.02 9.50
CA LEU A 9 -13.80 -24.90 8.57
C LEU A 9 -13.28 -25.32 7.18
N ALA A 10 -12.16 -26.04 7.13
CA ALA A 10 -11.61 -26.57 5.88
C ALA A 10 -12.53 -27.60 5.22
N ALA A 11 -13.17 -28.48 6.00
CA ALA A 11 -14.15 -29.44 5.48
C ALA A 11 -15.37 -28.74 4.88
N ARG A 12 -15.89 -27.70 5.54
CA ARG A 12 -16.97 -26.86 4.99
C ARG A 12 -16.52 -26.14 3.72
N LEU A 13 -15.36 -25.49 3.71
CA LEU A 13 -14.88 -24.79 2.51
C LEU A 13 -14.68 -25.73 1.32
N LYS A 14 -14.24 -26.98 1.56
CA LYS A 14 -14.13 -27.99 0.50
C LYS A 14 -15.48 -28.33 -0.13
N SER A 15 -16.58 -28.37 0.64
CA SER A 15 -17.92 -28.59 0.07
C SER A 15 -18.42 -27.41 -0.78
N PHE A 16 -17.76 -26.25 -0.71
CA PHE A 16 -18.05 -25.05 -1.53
C PHE A 16 -16.97 -24.78 -2.60
N GLY A 17 -16.01 -25.71 -2.81
CA GLY A 17 -14.77 -25.44 -3.53
C GLY A 17 -14.92 -24.93 -4.98
N ALA A 18 -15.91 -25.42 -5.73
CA ALA A 18 -16.20 -24.93 -7.08
C ALA A 18 -16.89 -23.56 -7.06
N THR A 19 -17.76 -23.34 -6.07
CA THR A 19 -18.55 -22.11 -5.92
C THR A 19 -17.67 -20.93 -5.49
N LEU A 20 -16.66 -21.13 -4.64
CA LEU A 20 -15.83 -20.04 -4.11
C LEU A 20 -15.15 -19.17 -5.18
N LYS A 21 -14.77 -19.74 -6.31
CA LYS A 21 -14.17 -18.99 -7.43
C LYS A 21 -15.22 -18.17 -8.19
N GLU A 22 -16.45 -18.70 -8.30
CA GLU A 22 -17.58 -18.03 -8.94
C GLU A 22 -18.24 -16.97 -8.03
N CYS A 23 -17.96 -17.03 -6.73
CA CYS A 23 -18.49 -16.12 -5.72
C CYS A 23 -17.69 -14.81 -5.56
N GLU A 24 -16.74 -14.53 -6.45
CA GLU A 24 -16.03 -13.25 -6.49
C GLU A 24 -17.02 -12.08 -6.55
N GLU A 25 -17.10 -11.33 -5.44
CA GLU A 25 -17.95 -10.13 -5.30
C GLU A 25 -19.44 -10.35 -5.59
N ARG A 26 -19.89 -11.61 -5.72
CA ARG A 26 -21.31 -11.94 -5.91
C ARG A 26 -22.02 -11.93 -4.57
N ARG A 27 -22.73 -10.84 -4.31
CA ARG A 27 -23.44 -10.57 -3.05
C ARG A 27 -24.24 -11.77 -2.51
N LEU A 28 -25.11 -12.38 -3.32
CA LEU A 28 -25.93 -13.51 -2.88
C LEU A 28 -25.10 -14.71 -2.43
N CYS A 29 -24.05 -15.06 -3.19
CA CYS A 29 -23.19 -16.16 -2.78
C CYS A 29 -22.41 -15.82 -1.49
N LEU A 30 -21.92 -14.58 -1.35
CA LEU A 30 -21.23 -14.17 -0.12
C LEU A 30 -22.15 -14.30 1.11
N GLN A 31 -23.45 -14.03 0.96
CA GLN A 31 -24.44 -14.23 2.02
C GLN A 31 -24.65 -15.70 2.39
N GLU A 32 -24.80 -16.57 1.38
CA GLU A 32 -24.93 -18.01 1.57
C GLU A 32 -23.68 -18.60 2.26
N LEU A 33 -22.49 -18.20 1.80
CA LEU A 33 -21.22 -18.59 2.39
C LEU A 33 -21.09 -18.11 3.83
N GLY A 34 -21.45 -16.85 4.09
CA GLY A 34 -21.49 -16.26 5.43
C GLY A 34 -22.36 -17.07 6.39
N THR A 35 -23.56 -17.43 5.94
CA THR A 35 -24.53 -18.24 6.69
C THR A 35 -23.99 -19.65 6.96
N ALA A 36 -23.44 -20.31 5.94
CA ALA A 36 -22.90 -21.67 6.04
C ALA A 36 -21.70 -21.75 6.99
N LEU A 37 -20.83 -20.74 6.96
CA LEU A 37 -19.67 -20.63 7.84
C LEU A 37 -20.02 -20.08 9.23
N ARG A 38 -21.23 -19.53 9.40
CA ARG A 38 -21.62 -18.73 10.58
C ARG A 38 -20.63 -17.61 10.85
N ALA A 39 -20.08 -17.04 9.77
CA ALA A 39 -19.12 -15.96 9.84
C ALA A 39 -19.86 -14.63 9.93
N ARG A 40 -19.32 -13.67 10.68
CA ARG A 40 -19.81 -12.28 10.68
C ARG A 40 -19.18 -11.45 9.56
N TYR A 41 -17.92 -11.75 9.25
CA TYR A 41 -17.16 -11.09 8.20
C TYR A 41 -16.49 -12.15 7.33
N LEU A 42 -16.41 -11.88 6.03
CA LEU A 42 -15.66 -12.70 5.08
C LEU A 42 -14.46 -11.91 4.58
N LEU A 43 -13.31 -12.57 4.48
CA LEU A 43 -12.11 -12.05 3.84
C LEU A 43 -11.85 -12.83 2.56
N GLN A 44 -11.78 -12.12 1.45
CA GLN A 44 -11.32 -12.67 0.19
C GLN A 44 -9.91 -12.16 -0.09
N VAL A 45 -8.97 -13.08 -0.26
CA VAL A 45 -7.58 -12.76 -0.62
C VAL A 45 -7.36 -13.17 -2.07
N ARG A 46 -6.86 -12.25 -2.88
CA ARG A 46 -6.46 -12.49 -4.27
C ARG A 46 -4.98 -12.21 -4.39
N ALA A 47 -4.28 -13.07 -5.12
CA ALA A 47 -2.87 -12.90 -5.42
C ALA A 47 -2.69 -13.01 -6.93
N ALA A 48 -2.16 -11.97 -7.55
CA ALA A 48 -1.80 -11.95 -8.97
C ALA A 48 -0.27 -11.91 -9.06
N ARG A 49 0.32 -12.94 -9.68
CA ARG A 49 1.77 -12.99 -9.90
C ARG A 49 2.14 -12.19 -11.15
N THR A 50 3.25 -11.47 -11.07
CA THR A 50 3.92 -10.79 -12.17
C THR A 50 5.37 -11.27 -12.26
N LEU A 51 6.14 -10.80 -13.25
CA LEU A 51 7.56 -11.14 -13.36
C LEU A 51 8.36 -10.65 -12.12
N ASP A 52 8.02 -9.48 -11.61
CA ASP A 52 8.79 -8.82 -10.54
C ASP A 52 8.27 -9.09 -9.11
N GLY A 53 7.19 -9.86 -8.96
CA GLY A 53 6.58 -10.06 -7.64
C GLY A 53 5.11 -10.50 -7.65
N VAL A 54 4.39 -10.15 -6.59
CA VAL A 54 2.98 -10.54 -6.37
C VAL A 54 2.16 -9.34 -5.90
N THR A 55 1.08 -9.03 -6.62
CA THR A 55 0.05 -8.10 -6.13
C THR A 55 -0.95 -8.86 -5.27
N VAL A 56 -1.01 -8.54 -3.99
CA VAL A 56 -1.99 -9.06 -3.05
C VAL A 56 -3.14 -8.06 -2.96
N THR A 57 -4.37 -8.55 -3.05
CA THR A 57 -5.59 -7.77 -2.81
C THR A 57 -6.42 -8.47 -1.75
N VAL A 58 -6.84 -7.73 -0.72
CA VAL A 58 -7.73 -8.22 0.33
C VAL A 58 -9.02 -7.43 0.31
N LEU A 59 -10.13 -8.16 0.25
CA LEU A 59 -11.49 -7.61 0.31
C LEU A 59 -12.16 -8.12 1.58
N SER A 60 -12.76 -7.22 2.34
CA SER A 60 -13.58 -7.56 3.50
C SER A 60 -15.06 -7.34 3.20
N PHE A 61 -15.91 -8.27 3.63
CA PHE A 61 -17.35 -8.19 3.41
C PHE A 61 -18.11 -8.43 4.71
N ASP A 62 -19.26 -7.76 4.83
CA ASP A 62 -20.27 -8.13 5.81
C ASP A 62 -20.96 -9.41 5.34
N ALA A 63 -20.88 -10.46 6.15
CA ALA A 63 -21.32 -11.79 5.74
C ALA A 63 -22.85 -11.91 5.65
N ALA A 64 -23.60 -11.04 6.33
CA ALA A 64 -25.07 -11.08 6.33
C ALA A 64 -25.67 -10.38 5.09
N SER A 65 -25.08 -9.27 4.68
CA SER A 65 -25.55 -8.45 3.56
C SER A 65 -24.79 -8.71 2.26
N GLY A 66 -23.58 -9.27 2.34
CA GLY A 66 -22.64 -9.38 1.22
C GLY A 66 -22.04 -8.04 0.79
N LEU A 67 -22.20 -6.98 1.60
CA LEU A 67 -21.67 -5.65 1.30
C LEU A 67 -20.15 -5.61 1.47
N LEU A 68 -19.44 -4.99 0.53
CA LEU A 68 -18.01 -4.71 0.66
C LEU A 68 -17.77 -3.68 1.77
N LEU A 69 -16.95 -4.05 2.75
CA LEU A 69 -16.54 -3.21 3.88
C LEU A 69 -15.21 -2.49 3.62
N GLY A 70 -14.29 -3.13 2.90
CA GLY A 70 -12.96 -2.61 2.63
C GLY A 70 -12.25 -3.35 1.51
N ARG A 71 -11.38 -2.63 0.79
CA ARG A 71 -10.53 -3.16 -0.28
C ARG A 71 -9.14 -2.57 -0.11
N GLU A 72 -8.17 -3.45 0.05
CA GLU A 72 -6.77 -3.09 0.23
C GLU A 72 -5.90 -3.87 -0.75
N SER A 73 -4.85 -3.24 -1.27
CA SER A 73 -3.91 -3.90 -2.16
C SER A 73 -2.48 -3.42 -1.92
N GLU A 74 -1.53 -4.32 -2.08
CA GLU A 74 -0.10 -4.06 -1.97
C GLU A 74 0.67 -4.97 -2.92
N PHE A 75 1.74 -4.43 -3.50
CA PHE A 75 2.67 -5.19 -4.33
C PHE A 75 3.84 -5.65 -3.46
N VAL A 76 4.14 -6.95 -3.50
CA VAL A 76 5.28 -7.55 -2.81
C VAL A 76 6.32 -7.91 -3.87
N ALA A 77 7.42 -7.18 -3.89
CA ALA A 77 8.51 -7.38 -4.84
C ALA A 77 9.32 -8.64 -4.50
N GLY A 78 9.82 -9.32 -5.54
CA GLY A 78 10.73 -10.46 -5.42
C GLY A 78 10.12 -11.78 -5.85
N GLU A 79 10.94 -12.61 -6.50
CA GLU A 79 10.53 -13.90 -7.07
C GLU A 79 10.14 -14.93 -5.99
N THR A 80 10.75 -14.83 -4.80
CA THR A 80 10.48 -15.67 -3.61
C THR A 80 9.65 -14.95 -2.55
N ALA A 81 8.97 -13.87 -2.91
CA ALA A 81 8.17 -13.08 -1.97
C ALA A 81 7.18 -13.96 -1.19
N ASP A 82 7.30 -13.97 0.14
CA ASP A 82 6.27 -14.52 1.02
C ASP A 82 5.15 -13.47 1.17
N PRO A 83 3.95 -13.71 0.61
CA PRO A 83 2.85 -12.77 0.74
C PRO A 83 2.21 -12.79 2.13
N GLY A 84 2.55 -13.74 3.00
CA GLY A 84 1.93 -13.93 4.32
C GLY A 84 1.88 -12.65 5.17
N PRO A 85 3.02 -11.95 5.38
CA PRO A 85 3.03 -10.68 6.09
C PRO A 85 2.14 -9.61 5.46
N ALA A 86 2.17 -9.47 4.13
CA ALA A 86 1.32 -8.53 3.40
C ALA A 86 -0.17 -8.88 3.53
N VAL A 87 -0.54 -10.16 3.42
CA VAL A 87 -1.92 -10.62 3.62
C VAL A 87 -2.41 -10.28 5.02
N ARG A 88 -1.61 -10.52 6.06
CA ARG A 88 -1.97 -10.16 7.44
C ARG A 88 -2.20 -8.65 7.58
N LYS A 89 -1.27 -7.84 7.07
CA LYS A 89 -1.34 -6.37 7.12
C LYS A 89 -2.60 -5.86 6.42
N LEU A 90 -2.82 -6.29 5.17
CA LEU A 90 -3.97 -5.89 4.36
C LEU A 90 -5.30 -6.37 4.95
N ALA A 91 -5.35 -7.58 5.52
CA ALA A 91 -6.55 -8.09 6.18
C ALA A 91 -6.94 -7.26 7.41
N LEU A 92 -5.97 -6.90 8.25
CA LEU A 92 -6.22 -6.02 9.39
C LEU A 92 -6.68 -4.64 8.92
N LYS A 93 -6.03 -4.07 7.91
CA LYS A 93 -6.40 -2.77 7.34
C LYS A 93 -7.81 -2.78 6.75
N ALA A 94 -8.15 -3.79 5.95
CA ALA A 94 -9.48 -3.95 5.35
C ALA A 94 -10.59 -4.14 6.40
N LEU A 95 -10.26 -4.60 7.61
CA LEU A 95 -11.21 -4.76 8.72
C LEU A 95 -11.16 -3.63 9.75
N ALA A 96 -10.24 -2.68 9.64
CA ALA A 96 -10.00 -1.67 10.68
C ALA A 96 -11.27 -0.87 11.01
N GLY A 97 -12.02 -0.47 9.99
CA GLY A 97 -13.25 0.31 10.15
C GLY A 97 -14.38 -0.41 10.91
N VAL A 98 -14.37 -1.75 10.92
CA VAL A 98 -15.39 -2.56 11.60
C VAL A 98 -14.91 -3.19 12.90
N VAL A 99 -13.62 -3.53 13.00
CA VAL A 99 -13.05 -4.17 14.19
C VAL A 99 -12.72 -3.13 15.26
N THR A 100 -12.14 -1.99 14.90
CA THR A 100 -11.69 -0.98 15.87
C THR A 100 -12.84 -0.46 16.75
N PRO A 101 -14.02 -0.08 16.22
CA PRO A 101 -15.12 0.43 17.05
C PRO A 101 -15.71 -0.60 18.02
N LEU A 102 -15.49 -1.90 17.77
CA LEU A 102 -15.96 -2.99 18.63
C LEU A 102 -15.03 -3.26 19.81
N LEU A 103 -13.82 -2.69 19.78
CA LEU A 103 -12.80 -2.87 20.81
C LEU A 103 -12.75 -1.63 21.69
N ALA A 104 -12.74 -1.84 23.00
CA ALA A 104 -12.68 -0.79 23.99
C ALA A 104 -11.47 -0.97 24.91
N GLY A 105 -11.09 0.13 25.57
CA GLY A 105 -10.00 0.17 26.53
C GLY A 105 -8.63 0.38 25.89
N MET A 106 -7.59 0.19 26.71
CA MET A 106 -6.19 0.37 26.34
C MET A 106 -5.48 -0.98 26.32
N GLY A 107 -4.51 -1.15 25.43
CA GLY A 107 -3.58 -2.27 25.40
C GLY A 107 -2.15 -1.78 25.43
N ARG A 108 -1.21 -2.73 25.41
CA ARG A 108 0.23 -2.46 25.47
C ARG A 108 0.93 -2.97 24.22
N LEU A 109 1.81 -2.15 23.67
CA LEU A 109 2.76 -2.52 22.62
C LEU A 109 4.16 -2.62 23.22
N VAL A 110 4.90 -3.65 22.83
CA VAL A 110 6.30 -3.85 23.20
C VAL A 110 7.12 -4.09 21.96
N ILE A 111 8.23 -3.36 21.84
CA ILE A 111 9.22 -3.57 20.78
C ILE A 111 10.29 -4.52 21.29
N GLU A 112 10.40 -5.69 20.68
CA GLU A 112 11.44 -6.66 20.99
C GLU A 112 12.81 -6.12 20.55
N GLY A 113 13.80 -6.21 21.43
CA GLY A 113 15.09 -5.54 21.25
C GLY A 113 15.19 -4.14 21.86
N GLY A 114 14.08 -3.61 22.42
CA GLY A 114 14.04 -2.33 23.11
C GLY A 114 13.71 -1.14 22.20
N ALA A 115 13.46 0.02 22.83
CA ALA A 115 13.02 1.25 22.15
C ALA A 115 14.14 2.29 21.98
N GLU A 116 15.38 1.98 22.36
CA GLU A 116 16.48 2.94 22.35
C GLU A 116 16.82 3.41 20.93
N GLY A 117 16.83 4.73 20.73
CA GLY A 117 17.10 5.34 19.42
C GLY A 117 16.00 5.14 18.37
N LEU A 118 14.79 4.70 18.78
CA LEU A 118 13.64 4.52 17.90
C LEU A 118 12.65 5.67 18.06
N GLU A 119 12.15 6.19 16.94
CA GLU A 119 10.96 7.04 16.91
C GLU A 119 9.77 6.16 16.51
N ILE A 120 8.80 6.01 17.41
CA ILE A 120 7.65 5.13 17.21
C ILE A 120 6.39 5.99 17.09
N LEU A 121 5.61 5.75 16.04
CA LEU A 121 4.35 6.43 15.78
C LEU A 121 3.23 5.41 15.67
N SER A 122 2.07 5.74 16.24
CA SER A 122 0.80 5.03 16.03
C SER A 122 -0.15 5.93 15.25
N ASP A 123 -0.65 5.46 14.12
CA ASP A 123 -1.57 6.19 13.25
C ASP A 123 -1.05 7.61 12.94
N GLY A 124 0.27 7.72 12.72
CA GLY A 124 0.97 8.99 12.46
C GLY A 124 1.26 9.88 13.68
N ARG A 125 0.89 9.46 14.90
CA ARG A 125 1.15 10.22 16.14
C ARG A 125 2.30 9.62 16.92
N PRO A 126 3.28 10.41 17.40
CA PRO A 126 4.39 9.88 18.18
C PRO A 126 3.90 9.27 19.50
N LEU A 127 4.48 8.14 19.87
CA LEU A 127 4.20 7.47 21.14
C LEU A 127 5.30 7.77 22.15
N ALA A 128 4.88 8.05 23.38
CA ALA A 128 5.79 8.10 24.51
C ALA A 128 5.94 6.70 25.12
N ALA A 129 7.18 6.31 25.37
CA ALA A 129 7.48 5.08 26.10
C ALA A 129 7.08 5.22 27.57
N LEU A 130 6.47 4.17 28.12
CA LEU A 130 6.31 3.94 29.54
C LEU A 130 7.60 3.37 30.15
N ALA A 131 7.64 3.29 31.47
CA ALA A 131 8.70 2.58 32.17
C ALA A 131 8.83 1.14 31.65
N GLY A 132 10.06 0.72 31.31
CA GLY A 132 10.33 -0.62 30.77
C GLY A 132 10.22 -0.74 29.24
N GLY A 133 10.04 0.36 28.49
CA GLY A 133 10.04 0.34 27.02
C GLY A 133 8.74 -0.19 26.40
N GLU A 134 7.65 -0.16 27.16
CA GLU A 134 6.30 -0.48 26.68
C GLU A 134 5.56 0.79 26.25
N PHE A 135 4.54 0.67 25.41
CA PHE A 135 3.75 1.78 24.90
C PHE A 135 2.27 1.51 25.12
N GLU A 136 1.53 2.49 25.64
CA GLU A 136 0.08 2.38 25.78
C GLU A 136 -0.62 2.82 24.49
N LEU A 137 -1.59 2.02 24.05
CA LEU A 137 -2.33 2.27 22.81
C LEU A 137 -3.81 1.99 23.02
N PRO A 138 -4.72 2.81 22.46
CA PRO A 138 -6.13 2.47 22.47
C PRO A 138 -6.37 1.19 21.66
N ALA A 139 -7.26 0.34 22.16
CA ALA A 139 -7.63 -0.89 21.49
C ALA A 139 -8.14 -0.61 20.06
N GLY A 140 -7.92 -1.56 19.17
CA GLY A 140 -8.22 -1.43 17.75
C GLY A 140 -7.12 -1.94 16.85
N VAL A 141 -7.39 -1.89 15.54
CA VAL A 141 -6.35 -2.02 14.52
C VAL A 141 -5.58 -0.71 14.45
N ARG A 142 -4.25 -0.78 14.58
CA ARG A 142 -3.34 0.37 14.62
C ARG A 142 -2.23 0.21 13.60
N GLN A 143 -1.90 1.29 12.91
CA GLN A 143 -0.70 1.36 12.08
C GLN A 143 0.47 1.78 12.97
N ILE A 144 1.50 0.94 13.04
CA ILE A 144 2.73 1.24 13.79
C ILE A 144 3.85 1.52 12.79
N LEU A 145 4.45 2.70 12.92
CA LEU A 145 5.61 3.12 12.17
C LEU A 145 6.79 3.25 13.14
N VAL A 146 7.87 2.53 12.89
CA VAL A 146 9.09 2.57 13.68
C VAL A 146 10.23 3.06 12.82
N LYS A 147 10.79 4.22 13.17
CA LYS A 147 11.93 4.82 12.48
C LYS A 147 13.19 4.67 13.31
N LYS A 148 14.28 4.40 12.62
CA LYS A 148 15.62 4.35 13.18
C LYS A 148 16.58 5.06 12.22
N SER A 149 17.43 5.94 12.74
CA SER A 149 18.38 6.70 11.92
C SER A 149 19.27 5.77 11.09
N GLY A 150 19.37 6.02 9.78
CA GLY A 150 20.18 5.23 8.84
C GLY A 150 19.52 3.94 8.33
N PHE A 151 18.27 3.67 8.72
CA PHE A 151 17.50 2.51 8.28
C PHE A 151 16.20 2.93 7.61
N LEU A 152 15.68 2.07 6.74
CA LEU A 152 14.32 2.20 6.21
C LEU A 152 13.30 2.08 7.35
N PRO A 153 12.20 2.84 7.30
CA PRO A 153 11.16 2.75 8.31
C PRO A 153 10.50 1.37 8.28
N PHE A 154 10.31 0.79 9.45
CA PHE A 154 9.51 -0.41 9.61
C PHE A 154 8.04 -0.02 9.81
N GLU A 155 7.14 -0.62 9.03
CA GLU A 155 5.70 -0.37 9.10
C GLU A 155 4.93 -1.68 9.22
N ASP A 156 4.03 -1.78 10.21
CA ASP A 156 3.13 -2.93 10.36
C ASP A 156 1.74 -2.50 10.86
N MET A 157 0.73 -3.34 10.60
CA MET A 157 -0.61 -3.22 11.15
C MET A 157 -0.79 -4.23 12.28
N VAL A 158 -1.23 -3.76 13.45
CA VAL A 158 -1.42 -4.62 14.63
C VAL A 158 -2.83 -4.53 15.19
N LEU A 159 -3.34 -5.64 15.71
CA LEU A 159 -4.58 -5.69 16.49
C LEU A 159 -4.26 -5.56 17.97
N VAL A 160 -4.56 -4.39 18.55
CA VAL A 160 -4.45 -4.14 19.98
C VAL A 160 -5.79 -4.49 20.64
N ARG A 161 -5.79 -5.46 21.55
CA ARG A 161 -6.96 -5.78 22.38
C ARG A 161 -6.89 -5.02 23.71
N GLY A 162 -8.04 -4.63 24.25
CA GLY A 162 -8.11 -4.05 25.60
C GLY A 162 -7.51 -4.99 26.64
N GLY A 163 -6.62 -4.47 27.49
CA GLY A 163 -5.82 -5.22 28.46
C GLY A 163 -4.74 -6.15 27.86
N GLY A 164 -4.71 -6.30 26.54
CA GLY A 164 -3.80 -7.18 25.83
C GLY A 164 -2.40 -6.60 25.67
N LYS A 165 -1.45 -7.48 25.35
CA LYS A 165 -0.06 -7.13 25.01
C LYS A 165 0.26 -7.61 23.60
N VAL A 166 0.77 -6.70 22.78
CA VAL A 166 1.27 -6.97 21.42
C VAL A 166 2.78 -6.83 21.44
N VAL A 167 3.50 -7.79 20.87
CA VAL A 167 4.96 -7.75 20.73
C VAL A 167 5.28 -7.59 19.25
N LEU A 168 6.04 -6.56 18.91
CA LEU A 168 6.56 -6.31 17.56
C LEU A 168 8.05 -6.61 17.51
N ARG A 169 8.47 -7.21 16.40
CA ARG A 169 9.86 -7.59 16.10
C ARG A 169 10.30 -6.88 14.81
N PRO A 170 10.65 -5.58 14.89
CA PRO A 170 11.03 -4.86 13.69
C PRO A 170 12.34 -5.41 13.13
N VAL A 171 12.35 -5.71 11.83
CA VAL A 171 13.57 -6.01 11.07
C VAL A 171 13.91 -4.78 10.27
N PHE A 172 15.10 -4.22 10.50
CA PHE A 172 15.53 -2.98 9.87
C PHE A 172 16.50 -3.25 8.74
N GLU A 173 16.20 -2.71 7.57
CA GLU A 173 17.09 -2.69 6.42
C GLU A 173 17.79 -1.34 6.34
N LEU A 174 19.07 -1.33 5.96
CA LEU A 174 19.84 -0.10 5.83
C LEU A 174 19.25 0.76 4.71
N ASP A 175 19.10 2.05 4.97
CA ASP A 175 18.70 2.99 3.93
C ASP A 175 19.86 3.15 2.94
N PRO A 176 19.69 2.80 1.65
CA PRO A 176 20.74 2.98 0.65
C PRO A 176 21.18 4.45 0.52
N ALA A 177 20.30 5.42 0.80
CA ALA A 177 20.67 6.84 0.81
C ALA A 177 21.62 7.19 1.96
N ALA A 178 21.53 6.49 3.10
CA ALA A 178 22.43 6.69 4.23
C ALA A 178 23.85 6.15 3.96
N ARG A 179 24.02 5.23 2.99
CA ARG A 179 25.34 4.74 2.54
C ARG A 179 26.02 5.65 1.52
N ALA A 180 25.27 6.49 0.81
CA ALA A 180 25.89 7.42 -0.10
C ALA A 180 26.74 8.40 0.72
N PRO A 181 28.06 8.54 0.46
CA PRO A 181 28.79 9.66 1.03
C PRO A 181 28.02 10.92 0.66
N SER A 182 27.73 11.77 1.64
CA SER A 182 27.25 13.12 1.39
C SER A 182 28.27 13.75 0.47
N MET A 183 27.97 13.75 -0.83
CA MET A 183 28.59 14.67 -1.76
C MET A 183 28.02 16.02 -1.36
N ALA A 184 28.55 16.58 -0.26
CA ALA A 184 28.52 18.00 -0.06
C ALA A 184 28.95 18.57 -1.41
N PRO A 185 28.11 19.36 -2.09
CA PRO A 185 28.46 19.90 -3.39
C PRO A 185 29.84 20.53 -3.21
N LEU A 186 30.85 19.96 -3.89
CA LEU A 186 32.18 20.53 -3.93
C LEU A 186 31.94 21.99 -4.25
N LYS A 187 32.33 22.91 -3.36
CA LYS A 187 32.44 24.32 -3.70
C LYS A 187 33.35 24.33 -4.91
N ILE A 188 32.77 24.41 -6.10
CA ILE A 188 33.51 24.63 -7.32
C ILE A 188 34.16 26.00 -7.05
N PRO A 189 35.49 26.10 -6.89
CA PRO A 189 36.11 27.41 -6.85
C PRO A 189 35.66 28.13 -8.12
N GLU A 190 35.24 29.40 -7.97
CA GLU A 190 34.76 30.22 -9.08
C GLU A 190 35.63 29.98 -10.31
N PRO A 191 35.04 29.79 -11.51
CA PRO A 191 35.81 29.53 -12.72
C PRO A 191 36.90 30.58 -12.84
N ILE A 192 38.16 30.15 -12.73
CA ILE A 192 39.30 30.98 -13.14
C ILE A 192 38.96 31.40 -14.56
N GLU A 193 38.79 32.72 -14.79
CA GLU A 193 38.56 33.31 -16.10
C GLU A 193 39.63 32.75 -17.04
N LYS A 194 39.26 31.75 -17.83
CA LYS A 194 40.15 31.18 -18.83
C LYS A 194 40.37 32.27 -19.86
N GLY A 195 41.61 32.76 -19.90
CA GLY A 195 42.11 33.59 -20.97
C GLY A 195 41.68 33.02 -22.32
N LYS A 196 41.20 33.92 -23.18
CA LYS A 196 40.63 33.68 -24.50
C LYS A 196 41.53 32.73 -25.32
N PRO A 197 41.11 31.49 -25.65
CA PRO A 197 41.88 30.67 -26.57
C PRO A 197 41.65 31.16 -28.00
N VAL A 198 42.74 31.62 -28.62
CA VAL A 198 42.85 31.88 -30.04
C VAL A 198 42.81 30.53 -30.78
N ASN A 199 41.86 30.40 -31.71
CA ASN A 199 41.73 29.36 -32.73
C ASN A 199 41.47 27.92 -32.23
N ALA A 200 40.22 27.62 -31.88
CA ALA A 200 39.67 26.27 -31.99
C ALA A 200 38.78 26.16 -33.25
N PRO A 201 38.81 25.04 -34.00
CA PRO A 201 37.85 24.80 -35.09
C PRO A 201 36.40 24.84 -34.57
N PRO A 202 35.41 25.25 -35.38
CA PRO A 202 34.04 25.35 -34.92
C PRO A 202 33.54 23.97 -34.45
N PRO A 203 32.78 23.91 -33.34
CA PRO A 203 32.19 22.66 -32.88
C PRO A 203 31.27 22.07 -33.96
N PRO A 204 31.15 20.73 -34.06
CA PRO A 204 30.17 20.11 -34.94
C PRO A 204 28.79 20.67 -34.58
N ARG A 205 28.03 21.08 -35.61
CA ARG A 205 26.69 21.65 -35.43
C ARG A 205 25.82 20.61 -34.72
N GLU A 206 25.54 20.88 -33.45
CA GLU A 206 24.57 20.14 -32.67
C GLU A 206 23.19 20.41 -33.28
N GLU A 207 22.72 19.49 -34.12
CA GLU A 207 21.39 19.55 -34.72
C GLU A 207 20.37 19.53 -33.59
N LYS A 208 19.72 20.69 -33.35
CA LYS A 208 18.61 20.80 -32.41
C LYS A 208 17.57 19.75 -32.79
N ARG A 209 17.41 18.74 -31.92
CA ARG A 209 16.46 17.65 -32.15
C ARG A 209 15.06 18.25 -32.26
N PHE A 210 14.28 17.79 -33.22
CA PHE A 210 12.99 18.35 -33.63
C PHE A 210 11.98 18.59 -32.48
N TYR A 211 12.05 17.84 -31.38
CA TYR A 211 11.21 18.04 -30.19
C TYR A 211 11.64 19.20 -29.28
N GLN A 212 12.84 19.76 -29.48
CA GLN A 212 13.36 20.94 -28.76
C GLN A 212 12.87 22.25 -29.39
N THR A 213 12.21 22.20 -30.54
CA THR A 213 11.62 23.36 -31.15
C THR A 213 10.33 23.73 -30.43
N TRP A 214 10.19 24.98 -29.99
CA TRP A 214 9.04 25.45 -29.21
C TRP A 214 7.68 25.12 -29.86
N TRP A 215 7.60 25.17 -31.18
CA TRP A 215 6.38 24.86 -31.92
C TRP A 215 6.01 23.36 -31.86
N PHE A 216 6.93 22.45 -31.55
CA PHE A 216 6.61 21.04 -31.34
C PHE A 216 5.55 20.89 -30.23
N TRP A 217 5.72 21.64 -29.14
CA TRP A 217 4.76 21.66 -28.04
C TRP A 217 3.41 22.28 -28.42
N THR A 218 3.38 23.21 -29.37
CA THR A 218 2.11 23.76 -29.88
C THR A 218 1.30 22.72 -30.68
N MET A 219 1.95 21.86 -31.47
CA MET A 219 1.27 20.76 -32.16
C MET A 219 0.72 19.73 -31.18
N VAL A 220 1.53 19.28 -30.21
CA VAL A 220 1.11 18.29 -29.20
C VAL A 220 -0.05 18.83 -28.35
N GLY A 221 0.01 20.09 -27.92
CA GLY A 221 -1.08 20.73 -27.17
C GLY A 221 -2.41 20.79 -27.93
N SER A 222 -2.37 21.00 -29.25
CA SER A 222 -3.59 21.04 -30.08
C SER A 222 -4.33 19.69 -30.14
N VAL A 223 -3.57 18.58 -30.17
CA VAL A 223 -4.15 17.23 -30.25
C VAL A 223 -4.84 16.85 -28.94
N VAL A 224 -4.28 17.24 -27.80
CA VAL A 224 -4.90 16.99 -26.48
C VAL A 224 -6.18 17.83 -26.29
N LEU A 225 -6.22 19.07 -26.78
CA LEU A 225 -7.40 19.92 -26.74
C LEU A 225 -8.55 19.40 -27.62
N ALA A 226 -8.24 18.81 -28.79
CA ALA A 226 -9.25 18.16 -29.64
C ALA A 226 -9.86 16.92 -28.98
N ALA A 227 -9.05 16.13 -28.26
CA ALA A 227 -9.51 14.93 -27.54
C ALA A 227 -10.39 15.28 -26.31
N ALA A 228 -10.03 16.32 -25.55
CA ALA A 228 -10.83 16.76 -24.40
C ALA A 228 -12.19 17.37 -24.83
N GLY A 229 -12.22 18.12 -25.94
CA GLY A 229 -13.45 18.72 -26.46
C GLY A 229 -14.50 17.68 -26.91
N ALA A 230 -14.07 16.58 -27.52
CA ALA A 230 -14.97 15.50 -27.93
C ALA A 230 -15.58 14.75 -26.73
N ALA A 231 -14.82 14.57 -25.64
CA ALA A 231 -15.31 13.91 -24.43
C ALA A 231 -16.37 14.74 -23.69
N VAL A 232 -16.26 16.07 -23.67
CA VAL A 232 -17.23 16.95 -23.00
C VAL A 232 -18.58 16.98 -23.73
N VAL A 233 -18.59 16.94 -25.06
CA VAL A 233 -19.84 16.98 -25.84
C VAL A 233 -20.63 15.66 -25.76
N LEU A 234 -19.95 14.52 -25.58
CA LEU A 234 -20.61 13.22 -25.38
C LEU A 234 -21.02 12.93 -23.93
N GLY A 235 -20.53 13.70 -22.95
CA GLY A 235 -20.83 13.51 -21.52
C GLY A 235 -22.11 14.18 -21.00
N LEU A 236 -22.80 15.01 -21.79
CA LEU A 236 -23.98 15.77 -21.34
C LEU A 236 -25.33 15.05 -21.56
N LYS A 237 -25.33 13.77 -21.96
CA LYS A 237 -26.53 12.92 -22.08
C LYS A 237 -26.36 11.61 -21.33
N GLY A 238 -26.41 11.66 -20.00
CA GLY A 238 -26.51 10.47 -19.16
C GLY A 238 -26.06 10.75 -17.73
N GLY A 239 -27.01 10.96 -16.82
CA GLY A 239 -26.71 11.06 -15.40
C GLY A 239 -26.19 9.72 -14.87
N ALA A 240 -24.95 9.71 -14.38
CA ALA A 240 -24.43 8.65 -13.52
C ALA A 240 -23.31 9.22 -12.63
N SER A 241 -23.34 8.79 -11.37
CA SER A 241 -22.55 9.22 -10.21
C SER A 241 -21.02 9.25 -10.44
N PRO A 242 -20.29 10.19 -9.80
CA PRO A 242 -18.83 10.24 -9.89
C PRO A 242 -18.21 9.16 -9.00
N GLY A 243 -17.47 8.22 -9.58
CA GLY A 243 -16.56 7.37 -8.81
C GLY A 243 -16.35 5.94 -9.32
N GLN A 244 -15.70 5.78 -10.48
CA GLN A 244 -14.68 4.75 -10.74
C GLN A 244 -14.28 4.81 -12.22
N GLY A 245 -13.02 5.17 -12.47
CA GLY A 245 -12.38 4.99 -13.76
C GLY A 245 -11.04 4.30 -13.53
N GLY A 246 -10.91 3.07 -14.00
CA GLY A 246 -9.63 2.37 -14.11
C GLY A 246 -9.34 2.16 -15.59
N PHE A 247 -8.09 2.37 -16.00
CA PHE A 247 -7.61 1.98 -17.32
C PHE A 247 -6.50 0.96 -17.14
N SER A 248 -6.55 -0.12 -17.93
CA SER A 248 -5.47 -1.08 -18.07
C SER A 248 -4.86 -0.90 -19.46
N VAL A 249 -3.55 -0.67 -19.52
CA VAL A 249 -2.80 -0.76 -20.77
C VAL A 249 -2.07 -2.10 -20.75
N GLY A 250 -2.31 -2.91 -21.78
CA GLY A 250 -1.48 -4.06 -22.11
C GLY A 250 -0.88 -3.85 -23.49
N TRP A 251 0.31 -4.39 -23.71
CA TRP A 251 0.90 -4.57 -25.03
C TRP A 251 1.37 -6.03 -25.14
N GLU A 252 1.35 -6.56 -26.37
CA GLU A 252 1.88 -7.89 -26.72
C GLU A 252 3.41 -7.94 -26.67
#